data_AF-A0A0A1U2W6-F1
#
_entry.id   AF-A0A0A1U2W6-F1
#
_cell.length_a   1.000
_cell.length_b   1.000
_cell.length_c   1.000
_cell.angle_alpha   90.00
_cell.angle_beta   90.00
_cell.angle_gamma   90.00
#
_symmetry.space_group_name_H-M   'P 1'
#
loop_
_entity.id
_entity.type
_entity.pdbx_description
1 polymer ?
#
loop_
_entity_poly.entity_id
_entity_poly.type
_entity_poly.pdbx_seq_one_letter_code
_entity_poly.pdbx_strand_id
1 'polypeptide(L)'
;MSRLDGVLTAKEFLKNQTLVQDFFYTKDIQLWVLNHTFELCEELVLGNNNAKMILTSNMTVVLQGLNKDKRIFPFFIENLQTTDHGELIETIGKLLGNMLKYYTNINIENIDEIQKHVKVLVHNINSYPICDYIISLLTHDTYQKCETLKLLCKEGVVHFLFEEYINHKSYGVTRIIKEIVLWKHMYNVGIVGEVFVDNCNTEPLLPQLYSSIFETQDVDGIETVGYLLTLSPSNDELCKIPIDGLPSIYRLLLPFYGKISEWLTLPQTTEPTVVLGNARIQTVYLVLSLVVSNYYEVFASIIKHKILRKVFDIFFDKRHNCTIVRQMVVDIAIIILQQQSSPLRNELFEYGILEKCIDIDKYAVQYRAKHNMYPDIFGLNQNIIKSLYSQDDLEDDEFINYVETVIADRNSTPTVYLSDSVQTYEVTSDWNDGLPIIDYGM
;
A
#
# COMPACT_ATOMS: atom_id res chain seq x y z
N MET A 1 42.36 24.19 -3.23
CA MET A 1 41.84 25.55 -2.94
C MET A 1 41.51 26.19 -4.26
N SER A 2 40.25 26.55 -4.47
CA SER A 2 39.80 27.25 -5.67
C SER A 2 40.35 28.68 -5.64
N ARG A 3 40.51 29.34 -6.80
CA ARG A 3 40.89 30.77 -6.85
C ARG A 3 39.83 31.70 -6.23
N LEU A 4 38.64 31.17 -5.92
CA LEU A 4 37.51 31.88 -5.35
C LEU A 4 37.48 31.78 -3.81
N ASP A 5 38.21 30.82 -3.22
CA ASP A 5 38.25 30.61 -1.77
C ASP A 5 38.91 31.83 -1.09
N GLY A 6 38.17 32.52 -0.21
CA GLY A 6 38.64 33.70 0.55
C GLY A 6 38.34 35.07 -0.07
N VAL A 7 37.68 35.12 -1.25
CA VAL A 7 37.32 36.38 -1.94
C VAL A 7 35.81 36.56 -2.06
N LEU A 8 35.03 35.47 -2.08
CA LEU A 8 33.59 35.48 -2.30
C LEU A 8 32.85 34.77 -1.16
N THR A 9 31.90 35.45 -0.53
CA THR A 9 30.92 34.81 0.38
C THR A 9 29.83 34.12 -0.43
N ALA A 10 29.11 33.16 0.18
CA ALA A 10 27.97 32.51 -0.49
C ALA A 10 26.89 33.49 -0.92
N LYS A 11 26.61 34.50 -0.11
CA LYS A 11 25.68 35.57 -0.46
C LYS A 11 26.12 36.38 -1.68
N GLU A 12 27.41 36.68 -1.81
CA GLU A 12 27.96 37.39 -2.97
C GLU A 12 27.96 36.50 -4.22
N PHE A 13 28.30 35.22 -4.05
CA PHE A 13 28.22 34.21 -5.11
C PHE A 13 26.81 34.16 -5.71
N LEU A 14 25.80 33.99 -4.86
CA LEU A 14 24.41 33.81 -5.27
C LEU A 14 23.79 35.07 -5.89
N LYS A 15 24.34 36.25 -5.63
CA LYS A 15 23.91 37.50 -6.28
C LYS A 15 24.46 37.66 -7.69
N ASN A 16 25.53 36.97 -8.05
CA ASN A 16 26.15 37.06 -9.36
C ASN A 16 25.59 36.00 -10.30
N GLN A 17 24.61 36.38 -11.13
CA GLN A 17 23.94 35.46 -12.06
C GLN A 17 24.91 34.75 -13.02
N THR A 18 25.99 35.42 -13.45
CA THR A 18 26.99 34.81 -14.33
C THR A 18 27.70 33.67 -13.61
N LEU A 19 28.13 33.86 -12.36
CA LEU A 19 28.76 32.80 -11.57
C LEU A 19 27.82 31.63 -11.28
N VAL A 20 26.54 31.92 -11.01
CA VAL A 20 25.50 30.90 -10.80
C VAL A 20 25.25 30.09 -12.08
N GLN A 21 25.27 30.71 -13.26
CA GLN A 21 25.16 30.01 -14.54
C GLN A 21 26.43 29.20 -14.86
N ASP A 22 27.60 29.78 -14.59
CA ASP A 22 28.89 29.14 -14.86
C ASP A 22 29.15 27.92 -13.95
N PHE A 23 28.46 27.79 -12.81
CA PHE A 23 28.50 26.59 -11.96
C PHE A 23 28.24 25.30 -12.74
N PHE A 24 27.31 25.32 -13.70
CA PHE A 24 26.97 24.13 -14.48
C PHE A 24 28.08 23.68 -15.45
N TYR A 25 29.07 24.54 -15.71
CA TYR A 25 30.07 24.33 -16.75
C TYR A 25 31.53 24.43 -16.26
N THR A 26 31.78 25.10 -15.13
CA THR A 26 33.13 25.48 -14.71
C THR A 26 33.59 24.74 -13.46
N LYS A 27 34.65 23.93 -13.62
CA LYS A 27 35.19 23.08 -12.55
C LYS A 27 35.64 23.86 -11.29
N ASP A 28 36.22 25.04 -11.46
CA ASP A 28 36.67 25.86 -10.31
C ASP A 28 35.49 26.35 -9.46
N ILE A 29 34.37 26.70 -10.11
CA ILE A 29 33.13 27.10 -9.43
C ILE A 29 32.47 25.90 -8.77
N GLN A 30 32.45 24.75 -9.44
CA GLN A 30 31.97 23.50 -8.85
C GLN A 30 32.76 23.10 -7.60
N LEU A 31 34.09 23.28 -7.62
CA LEU A 31 34.95 23.03 -6.46
C LEU A 31 34.68 24.04 -5.33
N TRP A 32 34.38 25.29 -5.67
CA TRP A 32 33.95 26.29 -4.69
C TRP A 32 32.62 25.88 -4.04
N VAL A 33 31.61 25.47 -4.82
CA VAL A 33 30.31 24.99 -4.32
C VAL A 33 30.48 23.79 -3.40
N LEU A 34 31.34 22.82 -3.76
CA LEU A 34 31.68 21.66 -2.93
C LEU A 34 32.21 22.05 -1.55
N ASN A 35 32.96 23.16 -1.47
CA ASN A 35 33.57 23.62 -0.21
C ASN A 35 32.67 24.56 0.60
N HIS A 36 31.65 25.16 -0.01
CA HIS A 36 30.75 26.13 0.63
C HIS A 36 29.29 25.63 0.67
N THR A 37 29.10 24.30 0.66
CA THR A 37 27.75 23.72 0.57
C THR A 37 26.92 24.03 1.82
N PHE A 38 27.53 24.12 3.00
CA PHE A 38 26.81 24.47 4.23
C PHE A 38 26.27 25.90 4.17
N GLU A 39 27.08 26.87 3.74
CA GLU A 39 26.68 28.27 3.59
C GLU A 39 25.59 28.42 2.52
N LEU A 40 25.61 27.59 1.47
CA LEU A 40 24.50 27.53 0.51
C LEU A 40 23.22 26.99 1.14
N CYS A 41 23.30 26.06 2.09
CA CYS A 41 22.13 25.57 2.84
C CYS A 41 21.56 26.65 3.76
N GLU A 42 22.41 27.48 4.38
CA GLU A 42 21.95 28.64 5.16
C GLU A 42 21.18 29.63 4.27
N GLU A 43 21.72 29.96 3.09
CA GLU A 43 21.05 30.84 2.14
C GLU A 43 19.74 30.25 1.58
N LEU A 44 19.66 28.91 1.41
CA LEU A 44 18.41 28.24 1.06
C LEU A 44 17.32 28.49 2.10
N VAL A 45 17.63 28.33 3.39
CA VAL A 45 16.67 28.55 4.49
C VAL A 45 16.22 30.02 4.55
N LEU A 46 17.09 30.96 4.16
CA LEU A 46 16.76 32.38 4.01
C LEU A 46 15.91 32.70 2.75
N GLY A 47 15.50 31.69 1.98
CA GLY A 47 14.63 31.83 0.81
C GLY A 47 15.37 32.17 -0.49
N ASN A 48 16.67 31.88 -0.60
CA ASN A 48 17.44 32.19 -1.79
C ASN A 48 17.20 31.15 -2.92
N ASN A 49 16.49 31.56 -3.97
CA ASN A 49 16.17 30.70 -5.12
C ASN A 49 17.39 30.18 -5.87
N ASN A 50 18.50 30.93 -5.92
CA ASN A 50 19.72 30.47 -6.58
C ASN A 50 20.38 29.36 -5.75
N ALA A 51 20.35 29.46 -4.42
CA ALA A 51 20.84 28.38 -3.56
C ALA A 51 20.00 27.12 -3.75
N LYS A 52 18.66 27.26 -3.75
CA LYS A 52 17.74 26.16 -4.05
C LYS A 52 18.08 25.48 -5.38
N MET A 53 18.18 26.25 -6.46
CA MET A 53 18.48 25.73 -7.79
C MET A 53 19.79 24.92 -7.82
N ILE A 54 20.86 25.46 -7.23
CA ILE A 54 22.17 24.79 -7.16
C ILE A 54 22.08 23.51 -6.34
N LEU A 55 21.53 23.58 -5.14
CA LEU A 55 21.47 22.45 -4.21
C LEU A 55 20.59 21.31 -4.74
N THR A 56 19.54 21.62 -5.50
CA THR A 56 18.66 20.60 -6.10
C THR A 56 19.11 20.12 -7.48
N SER A 57 20.28 20.55 -7.99
CA SER A 57 20.75 20.23 -9.35
C SER A 57 21.14 18.77 -9.59
N ASN A 58 21.14 17.92 -8.55
CA ASN A 58 21.61 16.52 -8.58
C ASN A 58 23.04 16.33 -9.12
N MET A 59 23.83 17.40 -9.23
CA MET A 59 25.21 17.32 -9.69
C MET A 59 26.09 16.62 -8.65
N THR A 60 26.98 15.73 -9.09
CA THR A 60 27.88 14.97 -8.23
C THR A 60 28.62 15.83 -7.21
N VAL A 61 29.09 17.02 -7.59
CA VAL A 61 29.82 17.94 -6.70
C VAL A 61 28.96 18.50 -5.57
N VAL A 62 27.66 18.72 -5.81
CA VAL A 62 26.70 19.16 -4.79
C VAL A 62 26.39 18.01 -3.85
N LEU A 63 26.15 16.81 -4.39
CA LEU A 63 25.91 15.61 -3.58
C LEU A 63 27.12 15.27 -2.70
N GLN A 64 28.33 15.43 -3.22
CA GLN A 64 29.56 15.29 -2.43
C GLN A 64 29.65 16.35 -1.33
N GLY A 65 29.27 17.60 -1.62
CA GLY A 65 29.27 18.68 -0.63
C GLY A 65 28.27 18.44 0.50
N LEU A 66 27.04 18.07 0.16
CA LEU A 66 25.97 17.76 1.12
C LEU A 66 26.39 16.62 2.07
N ASN A 67 27.10 15.61 1.55
CA ASN A 67 27.54 14.47 2.34
C ASN A 67 28.88 14.68 3.07
N LYS A 68 29.69 15.65 2.64
CA LYS A 68 31.01 15.95 3.23
C LYS A 68 30.87 16.68 4.57
N ASP A 69 29.87 17.55 4.70
CA ASP A 69 29.70 18.38 5.89
C ASP A 69 28.66 17.79 6.86
N LYS A 70 29.15 17.26 7.99
CA LYS A 70 28.32 16.63 9.03
C LYS A 70 27.30 17.59 9.67
N ARG A 71 27.45 18.91 9.52
CA ARG A 71 26.54 19.90 10.09
C ARG A 71 25.22 20.02 9.31
N ILE A 72 25.19 19.61 8.05
CA ILE A 72 24.06 19.82 7.14
C ILE A 72 22.82 19.04 7.59
N PHE A 73 22.99 17.78 8.00
CA PHE A 73 21.86 16.96 8.42
C PHE A 73 21.18 17.52 9.69
N PRO A 74 21.89 17.77 10.81
CA PRO A 74 21.31 18.42 11.98
C PRO A 74 20.66 19.78 11.66
N PHE A 75 21.31 20.59 10.82
CA PHE A 75 20.77 21.88 10.38
C PHE A 75 19.43 21.73 9.66
N PHE A 76 19.30 20.76 8.75
CA PHE A 76 18.03 20.49 8.08
C PHE A 76 16.95 20.01 9.05
N ILE A 77 17.29 19.14 10.00
CA ILE A 77 16.33 18.70 11.02
C ILE A 77 15.84 19.86 11.88
N GLU A 78 16.73 20.72 12.37
CA GLU A 78 16.36 21.90 13.18
C GLU A 78 15.40 22.84 12.42
N ASN A 79 15.64 23.02 11.12
CA ASN A 79 14.75 23.80 10.27
C ASN A 79 13.39 23.12 10.06
N LEU A 80 13.33 21.79 9.90
CA LEU A 80 12.07 21.04 9.85
C LEU A 80 11.26 21.10 11.14
N GLN A 81 11.89 21.34 12.30
CA GLN A 81 11.20 21.50 13.58
C GLN A 81 10.54 22.87 13.75
N THR A 82 11.06 23.89 13.08
CA THR A 82 10.73 25.30 13.34
C THR A 82 9.99 25.99 12.21
N THR A 83 9.99 25.39 11.01
CA THR A 83 9.39 25.96 9.82
C THR A 83 8.01 25.38 9.54
N ASP A 84 7.07 26.25 9.16
CA ASP A 84 5.79 25.87 8.56
C ASP A 84 5.77 26.11 7.04
N HIS A 85 6.92 26.50 6.45
CA HIS A 85 7.03 26.80 5.03
C HIS A 85 7.10 25.52 4.19
N GLY A 86 5.95 25.08 3.65
CA GLY A 86 5.83 23.85 2.86
C GLY A 86 6.87 23.68 1.74
N GLU A 87 7.20 24.74 1.00
CA GLU A 87 8.22 24.68 -0.05
C GLU A 87 9.63 24.39 0.48
N LEU A 88 9.96 24.93 1.66
CA LEU A 88 11.24 24.65 2.31
C LEU A 88 11.28 23.21 2.82
N ILE A 89 10.20 22.72 3.43
CA ILE A 89 10.07 21.33 3.88
C ILE A 89 10.27 20.36 2.71
N GLU A 90 9.60 20.60 1.58
CA GLU A 90 9.79 19.79 0.37
C GLU A 90 11.22 19.83 -0.15
N THR A 91 11.84 21.01 -0.15
CA THR A 91 13.21 21.17 -0.64
C THR A 91 14.19 20.43 0.26
N ILE A 92 14.05 20.57 1.58
CA ILE A 92 14.84 19.82 2.56
C ILE A 92 14.65 18.31 2.36
N GLY A 93 13.42 17.83 2.21
CA GLY A 93 13.17 16.41 1.96
C GLY A 93 13.83 15.88 0.67
N LYS A 94 13.85 16.67 -0.40
CA LYS A 94 14.59 16.32 -1.63
C LYS A 94 16.09 16.21 -1.38
N LEU A 95 16.67 17.15 -0.61
CA LEU A 95 18.09 17.14 -0.28
C LEU A 95 18.46 15.96 0.62
N LEU A 96 17.63 15.63 1.61
CA LEU A 96 17.80 14.44 2.44
C LEU A 96 17.76 13.15 1.61
N GLY A 97 16.78 13.02 0.69
CA GLY A 97 16.71 11.90 -0.25
C GLY A 97 17.94 11.79 -1.16
N ASN A 98 18.48 12.91 -1.60
CA ASN A 98 19.70 12.98 -2.41
C ASN A 98 20.95 12.56 -1.62
N MET A 99 21.06 12.96 -0.35
CA MET A 99 22.12 12.50 0.55
C MET A 99 22.11 10.98 0.70
N LEU A 100 20.92 10.38 0.77
CA LEU A 100 20.74 8.95 0.90
C LEU A 100 21.18 8.16 -0.35
N LYS A 101 20.81 8.62 -1.56
CA LYS A 101 21.08 7.91 -2.83
C LYS A 101 22.57 7.77 -3.16
N TYR A 102 23.40 8.70 -2.71
CA TYR A 102 24.83 8.72 -3.05
C TYR A 102 25.68 7.87 -2.09
N TYR A 103 25.09 7.35 -1.01
CA TYR A 103 25.69 6.38 -0.12
C TYR A 103 25.17 4.98 -0.44
N THR A 104 26.00 4.14 -1.06
CA THR A 104 25.78 2.68 -1.09
C THR A 104 26.08 2.01 0.27
N ASN A 105 26.72 2.75 1.18
CA ASN A 105 27.01 2.32 2.54
C ASN A 105 26.69 3.50 3.47
N ILE A 106 25.43 3.76 3.84
CA ILE A 106 25.17 4.71 4.94
C ILE A 106 26.09 4.30 6.08
N ASN A 107 27.13 5.10 6.33
CA ASN A 107 27.99 4.87 7.46
C ASN A 107 27.06 5.00 8.66
N ILE A 108 27.03 3.94 9.46
CA ILE A 108 26.24 3.76 10.68
C ILE A 108 26.28 5.02 11.58
N GLU A 109 27.32 5.85 11.44
CA GLU A 109 27.45 7.18 12.06
C GLU A 109 26.26 8.15 11.83
N ASN A 110 25.64 8.17 10.65
CA ASN A 110 24.49 9.06 10.38
C ASN A 110 23.17 8.48 10.91
N ILE A 111 23.12 7.15 11.07
CA ILE A 111 21.94 6.44 11.57
C ILE A 111 21.69 6.79 13.04
N ASP A 112 22.74 7.00 13.84
CA ASP A 112 22.64 7.47 15.23
C ASP A 112 22.07 8.89 15.37
N GLU A 113 22.29 9.76 14.37
CA GLU A 113 21.63 11.07 14.33
C GLU A 113 20.19 10.97 13.85
N ILE A 114 19.91 10.13 12.84
CA ILE A 114 18.55 9.90 12.34
C ILE A 114 17.63 9.37 13.46
N GLN A 115 18.12 8.44 14.29
CA GLN A 115 17.42 7.92 15.48
C GLN A 115 16.82 9.04 16.36
N LYS A 116 17.60 10.07 16.65
CA LYS A 116 17.20 11.17 17.54
C LYS A 116 16.13 12.07 16.93
N HIS A 117 15.89 11.94 15.64
CA HIS A 117 15.12 12.89 14.84
C HIS A 117 13.95 12.24 14.09
N VAL A 118 13.70 10.93 14.31
CA VAL A 118 12.57 10.20 13.71
C VAL A 118 11.24 10.91 13.94
N LYS A 119 10.99 11.42 15.16
CA LYS A 119 9.75 12.15 15.48
C LYS A 119 9.54 13.37 14.57
N VAL A 120 10.59 14.13 14.29
CA VAL A 120 10.53 15.33 13.43
C VAL A 120 10.21 14.95 11.99
N LEU A 121 10.86 13.89 11.51
CA LEU A 121 10.65 13.36 10.16
C LEU A 121 9.20 12.89 10.01
N VAL A 122 8.69 12.11 10.97
CA VAL A 122 7.31 11.61 10.97
C VAL A 122 6.29 12.76 11.06
N HIS A 123 6.56 13.80 11.85
CA HIS A 123 5.67 14.95 11.90
C HIS A 123 5.54 15.69 10.56
N ASN A 124 6.57 15.61 9.71
CA ASN A 124 6.62 16.22 8.38
C ASN A 124 6.27 15.23 7.24
N ILE A 125 5.75 14.04 7.57
CA ILE A 125 5.53 12.94 6.62
C ILE A 125 4.55 13.27 5.48
N ASN A 126 3.67 14.25 5.65
CA ASN A 126 2.76 14.68 4.58
C ASN A 126 3.50 15.37 3.41
N SER A 127 4.74 15.80 3.61
CA SER A 127 5.61 16.22 2.51
C SER A 127 6.09 14.98 1.73
N TYR A 128 5.72 14.88 0.45
CA TYR A 128 6.05 13.73 -0.39
C TYR A 128 7.57 13.39 -0.38
N PRO A 129 8.50 14.35 -0.51
CA PRO A 129 9.94 14.07 -0.41
C PRO A 129 10.39 13.57 0.97
N ILE A 130 9.76 14.01 2.07
CA ILE A 130 10.07 13.53 3.42
C ILE A 130 9.55 12.09 3.59
N CYS A 131 8.33 11.82 3.13
CA CYS A 131 7.78 10.46 3.10
C CYS A 131 8.70 9.52 2.31
N ASP A 132 9.13 9.91 1.11
CA ASP A 132 10.06 9.14 0.27
C ASP A 132 11.39 8.88 0.97
N TYR A 133 11.91 9.89 1.68
CA TYR A 133 13.13 9.75 2.46
C TYR A 133 12.96 8.73 3.59
N ILE A 134 11.87 8.77 4.37
CA ILE A 134 11.61 7.80 5.44
C ILE A 134 11.41 6.39 4.86
N ILE A 135 10.65 6.23 3.77
CA ILE A 135 10.50 4.94 3.07
C ILE A 135 11.87 4.42 2.65
N SER A 136 12.69 5.28 2.05
CA SER A 136 14.03 4.91 1.59
C SER A 136 14.95 4.55 2.76
N LEU A 137 14.80 5.16 3.94
CA LEU A 137 15.51 4.75 5.17
C LEU A 137 15.05 3.38 5.66
N LEU A 138 13.74 3.17 5.78
CA LEU A 138 13.15 1.91 6.27
C LEU A 138 13.49 0.72 5.37
N THR A 139 13.66 0.98 4.07
CA THR A 139 13.96 -0.02 3.03
C THR A 139 15.43 -0.01 2.60
N HIS A 140 16.29 0.81 3.22
CA HIS A 140 17.66 1.05 2.75
C HIS A 140 18.52 -0.22 2.76
N ASP A 141 18.34 -1.07 3.76
CA ASP A 141 19.19 -2.23 3.98
C ASP A 141 18.97 -3.27 2.90
N THR A 142 19.84 -3.24 1.89
CA THR A 142 19.91 -4.25 0.84
C THR A 142 20.35 -5.58 1.45
N TYR A 143 19.43 -6.55 1.41
CA TYR A 143 19.64 -7.97 1.70
C TYR A 143 20.17 -8.32 3.12
N GLN A 144 19.23 -8.76 3.97
CA GLN A 144 19.40 -9.71 5.09
C GLN A 144 19.66 -9.20 6.53
N LYS A 145 20.02 -7.93 6.79
CA LYS A 145 20.31 -7.50 8.19
C LYS A 145 19.26 -6.58 8.82
N CYS A 146 18.69 -5.65 8.06
CA CYS A 146 17.58 -4.78 8.48
C CYS A 146 17.84 -4.07 9.81
N GLU A 147 19.07 -3.64 10.01
CA GLU A 147 19.51 -2.88 11.17
C GLU A 147 18.83 -1.52 11.22
N THR A 148 18.65 -0.86 10.07
CA THR A 148 17.98 0.45 10.00
C THR A 148 16.52 0.36 10.43
N LEU A 149 15.75 -0.61 9.92
CA LEU A 149 14.36 -0.82 10.34
C LEU A 149 14.27 -1.17 11.84
N LYS A 150 15.07 -2.13 12.32
CA LYS A 150 15.10 -2.55 13.72
C LYS A 150 15.33 -1.37 14.65
N LEU A 151 16.27 -0.52 14.26
CA LEU A 151 16.67 0.62 15.04
C LEU A 151 15.62 1.73 15.04
N LEU A 152 15.02 2.05 13.89
CA LEU A 152 13.89 2.98 13.82
C LEU A 152 12.69 2.47 14.64
N CYS A 153 12.43 1.16 14.61
CA CYS A 153 11.42 0.53 15.48
C CYS A 153 11.75 0.70 16.97
N LYS A 154 13.01 0.46 17.36
CA LYS A 154 13.47 0.67 18.75
C LYS A 154 13.29 2.11 19.22
N GLU A 155 13.46 3.09 18.34
CA GLU A 155 13.23 4.51 18.63
C GLU A 155 11.74 4.93 18.56
N GLY A 156 10.82 3.99 18.38
CA GLY A 156 9.39 4.26 18.43
C GLY A 156 8.81 4.83 17.14
N VAL A 157 9.36 4.52 15.96
CA VAL A 157 8.77 4.98 14.69
C VAL A 157 7.30 4.57 14.56
N VAL A 158 6.92 3.37 15.00
CA VAL A 158 5.51 2.90 14.99
C VAL A 158 4.64 3.80 15.87
N HIS A 159 5.11 4.12 17.07
CA HIS A 159 4.44 5.03 17.98
C HIS A 159 4.19 6.39 17.33
N PHE A 160 5.24 7.00 16.74
CA PHE A 160 5.10 8.30 16.07
C PHE A 160 4.18 8.25 14.86
N LEU A 161 4.22 7.16 14.07
CA LEU A 161 3.30 6.98 12.94
C LEU A 161 1.84 6.92 13.41
N PHE A 162 1.56 6.18 14.49
CA PHE A 162 0.21 6.08 15.03
C PHE A 162 -0.25 7.39 15.69
N GLU A 163 0.62 8.06 16.45
CA GLU A 163 0.37 9.38 17.02
C GLU A 163 0.04 10.40 15.92
N GLU A 164 0.85 10.46 14.87
CA GLU A 164 0.66 11.37 13.73
C GLU A 164 -0.64 11.08 12.98
N TYR A 165 -0.98 9.79 12.78
CA TYR A 165 -2.25 9.42 12.17
C TYR A 165 -3.46 9.80 13.04
N ILE A 166 -3.41 9.51 14.34
CA ILE A 166 -4.50 9.82 15.27
C ILE A 166 -4.79 11.33 15.31
N ASN A 167 -3.74 12.15 15.32
CA ASN A 167 -3.84 13.59 15.43
C ASN A 167 -4.23 14.29 14.12
N HIS A 168 -3.69 13.84 12.98
CA HIS A 168 -3.75 14.58 11.72
C HIS A 168 -4.32 13.80 10.52
N LYS A 169 -4.68 12.52 10.71
CA LYS A 169 -5.17 11.63 9.64
C LYS A 169 -4.21 11.58 8.44
N SER A 170 -2.91 11.53 8.73
CA SER A 170 -1.85 11.65 7.73
C SER A 170 -1.85 10.50 6.72
N TYR A 171 -2.06 10.81 5.43
CA TYR A 171 -1.90 9.86 4.32
C TYR A 171 -0.47 9.32 4.21
N GLY A 172 0.53 10.10 4.65
CA GLY A 172 1.93 9.67 4.69
C GLY A 172 2.12 8.39 5.52
N VAL A 173 1.38 8.24 6.62
CA VAL A 173 1.43 7.03 7.46
C VAL A 173 0.90 5.81 6.70
N THR A 174 -0.26 5.93 6.04
CA THR A 174 -0.83 4.87 5.20
C THR A 174 0.16 4.42 4.13
N ARG A 175 0.81 5.38 3.47
CA ARG A 175 1.82 5.11 2.45
C ARG A 175 3.04 4.38 3.01
N ILE A 176 3.58 4.80 4.16
CA ILE A 176 4.71 4.09 4.77
C ILE A 176 4.35 2.64 5.10
N ILE A 177 3.21 2.41 5.73
CA ILE A 177 2.77 1.05 6.10
C ILE A 177 2.59 0.19 4.84
N LYS A 178 2.00 0.75 3.77
CA LYS A 178 1.89 0.10 2.46
C LYS A 178 3.23 -0.31 1.87
N GLU A 179 4.22 0.59 1.88
CA GLU A 179 5.55 0.29 1.33
C GLU A 179 6.25 -0.81 2.14
N ILE A 180 6.08 -0.83 3.47
CA ILE A 180 6.60 -1.92 4.31
C ILE A 180 5.92 -3.25 3.94
N VAL A 181 4.61 -3.27 3.68
CA VAL A 181 3.88 -4.47 3.19
C VAL A 181 4.47 -4.94 1.86
N LEU A 182 4.58 -4.04 0.87
CA LEU A 182 5.10 -4.39 -0.45
C LEU A 182 6.52 -4.93 -0.36
N TRP A 183 7.37 -4.28 0.44
CA TRP A 183 8.74 -4.70 0.65
C TRP A 183 8.84 -6.07 1.34
N LYS A 184 8.00 -6.34 2.35
CA LYS A 184 7.90 -7.67 2.99
C LYS A 184 7.60 -8.77 1.97
N HIS A 185 6.65 -8.55 1.05
CA HIS A 185 6.24 -9.55 0.06
C HIS A 185 7.21 -9.70 -1.11
N MET A 186 7.76 -8.61 -1.64
CA MET A 186 8.62 -8.65 -2.84
C MET A 186 9.95 -9.37 -2.62
N TYR A 187 10.50 -9.27 -1.41
CA TYR A 187 11.87 -9.74 -1.16
C TYR A 187 11.94 -11.03 -0.33
N ASN A 188 10.79 -11.63 0.01
CA ASN A 188 10.67 -12.86 0.81
C ASN A 188 11.53 -12.83 2.09
N VAL A 189 11.70 -11.65 2.68
CA VAL A 189 12.55 -11.45 3.86
C VAL A 189 11.67 -11.61 5.11
N GLY A 190 11.29 -12.86 5.41
CA GLY A 190 10.35 -13.19 6.49
C GLY A 190 10.69 -12.53 7.84
N ILE A 191 11.98 -12.50 8.20
CA ILE A 191 12.49 -11.95 9.47
C ILE A 191 12.30 -10.42 9.61
N VAL A 192 12.05 -9.73 8.50
CA VAL A 192 12.21 -8.26 8.43
C VAL A 192 10.91 -7.51 8.70
N GLY A 193 9.81 -8.00 8.13
CA GLY A 193 8.48 -7.52 8.48
C GLY A 193 8.14 -7.81 9.95
N GLU A 194 8.70 -8.89 10.52
CA GLU A 194 8.42 -9.32 11.89
C GLU A 194 8.73 -8.25 12.94
N VAL A 195 9.86 -7.53 12.83
CA VAL A 195 10.21 -6.51 13.84
C VAL A 195 9.20 -5.35 13.84
N PHE A 196 8.80 -4.88 12.66
CA PHE A 196 7.79 -3.82 12.56
C PHE A 196 6.43 -4.32 13.05
N VAL A 197 6.06 -5.55 12.69
CA VAL A 197 4.83 -6.23 13.14
C VAL A 197 4.80 -6.41 14.66
N ASP A 198 5.91 -6.81 15.28
CA ASP A 198 6.03 -6.98 16.72
C ASP A 198 5.85 -5.66 17.46
N ASN A 199 6.42 -4.58 16.90
CA ASN A 199 6.22 -3.23 17.44
C ASN A 199 4.74 -2.81 17.30
N CYS A 200 4.11 -3.02 16.15
CA CYS A 200 2.67 -2.78 15.99
C CYS A 200 1.82 -3.60 16.98
N ASN A 201 2.17 -4.87 17.23
CA ASN A 201 1.44 -5.74 18.16
C ASN A 201 1.64 -5.38 19.64
N THR A 202 2.68 -4.62 19.97
CA THR A 202 2.98 -4.17 21.34
C THR A 202 2.66 -2.69 21.57
N GLU A 203 2.31 -1.95 20.50
CA GLU A 203 2.05 -0.51 20.55
C GLU A 203 0.76 -0.16 21.34
N PRO A 204 0.86 0.62 22.43
CA PRO A 204 -0.29 1.04 23.23
C PRO A 204 -1.31 1.92 22.50
N LEU A 205 -0.91 2.65 21.45
CA LEU A 205 -1.81 3.51 20.68
C LEU A 205 -2.71 2.75 19.69
N LEU A 206 -2.48 1.47 19.43
CA LEU A 206 -3.23 0.69 18.44
C LEU A 206 -4.77 0.68 18.67
N PRO A 207 -5.32 0.52 19.90
CA PRO A 207 -6.76 0.65 20.13
C PRO A 207 -7.29 2.04 19.82
N GLN A 208 -6.52 3.09 20.11
CA GLN A 208 -6.89 4.48 19.85
C GLN A 208 -6.89 4.76 18.34
N LEU A 209 -5.94 4.18 17.60
CA LEU A 209 -5.90 4.21 16.15
C LEU A 209 -7.18 3.62 15.56
N TYR A 210 -7.58 2.42 15.97
CA TYR A 210 -8.82 1.80 15.49
C TYR A 210 -10.06 2.60 15.87
N SER A 211 -10.12 3.11 17.10
CA SER A 211 -11.24 3.97 17.53
C SER A 211 -11.32 5.22 16.65
N SER A 212 -10.19 5.90 16.44
CA SER A 212 -10.06 7.07 15.56
C SER A 212 -10.51 6.77 14.13
N ILE A 213 -10.30 5.56 13.60
CA ILE A 213 -10.68 5.20 12.23
C ILE A 213 -12.17 4.84 12.13
N PHE A 214 -12.62 3.91 12.96
CA PHE A 214 -13.97 3.35 12.82
C PHE A 214 -15.07 4.24 13.41
N GLU A 215 -14.77 5.05 14.42
CA GLU A 215 -15.75 5.97 15.03
C GLU A 215 -15.94 7.24 14.21
N THR A 216 -14.88 7.74 13.55
CA THR A 216 -14.97 8.95 12.69
C THR A 216 -15.31 8.66 11.23
N GLN A 217 -15.54 7.39 10.89
CA GLN A 217 -15.78 6.94 9.53
C GLN A 217 -14.66 7.31 8.52
N ASP A 218 -13.40 7.10 8.91
CA ASP A 218 -12.22 7.46 8.12
C ASP A 218 -11.91 6.43 7.02
N VAL A 219 -12.16 6.78 5.76
CA VAL A 219 -11.98 5.88 4.61
C VAL A 219 -10.52 5.49 4.41
N ASP A 220 -9.61 6.47 4.46
CA ASP A 220 -8.18 6.24 4.28
C ASP A 220 -7.60 5.47 5.49
N GLY A 221 -8.26 5.59 6.63
CA GLY A 221 -8.00 4.78 7.81
C GLY A 221 -8.27 3.30 7.60
N ILE A 222 -9.35 2.94 6.90
CA ILE A 222 -9.65 1.53 6.59
C ILE A 222 -8.52 0.91 5.77
N GLU A 223 -7.99 1.63 4.78
CA GLU A 223 -6.84 1.19 3.98
C GLU A 223 -5.63 0.91 4.88
N THR A 224 -5.37 1.80 5.83
CA THR A 224 -4.29 1.65 6.82
C THR A 224 -4.46 0.38 7.66
N VAL A 225 -5.68 0.09 8.15
CA VAL A 225 -5.97 -1.15 8.88
C VAL A 225 -5.78 -2.38 7.98
N GLY A 226 -6.22 -2.32 6.72
CA GLY A 226 -6.01 -3.37 5.73
C GLY A 226 -4.54 -3.73 5.58
N TYR A 227 -3.67 -2.73 5.42
CA TYR A 227 -2.22 -2.96 5.35
C TYR A 227 -1.63 -3.52 6.65
N LEU A 228 -2.07 -3.06 7.82
CA LEU A 228 -1.64 -3.62 9.11
C LEU A 228 -1.99 -5.11 9.25
N LEU A 229 -3.17 -5.52 8.77
CA LEU A 229 -3.56 -6.94 8.77
C LEU A 229 -2.70 -7.76 7.82
N THR A 230 -2.38 -7.24 6.64
CA THR A 230 -1.50 -7.90 5.65
C THR A 230 -0.05 -8.03 6.15
N LEU A 231 0.40 -7.13 7.04
CA LEU A 231 1.68 -7.26 7.71
C LEU A 231 1.71 -8.44 8.70
N SER A 232 0.60 -8.77 9.34
CA SER A 232 0.57 -9.81 10.36
C SER A 232 0.76 -11.21 9.76
N PRO A 233 1.37 -12.17 10.49
CA PRO A 233 1.50 -13.53 10.01
C PRO A 233 0.12 -14.17 9.83
N SER A 234 -0.12 -14.69 8.62
CA SER A 234 -1.17 -15.66 8.35
C SER A 234 -0.68 -17.05 8.74
N ASN A 235 -1.59 -17.90 9.22
CA ASN A 235 -1.27 -19.32 9.40
C ASN A 235 -1.57 -20.07 8.12
N ASP A 236 -0.76 -21.07 7.78
CA ASP A 236 -1.06 -21.96 6.63
C ASP A 236 -2.29 -22.83 6.91
N GLU A 237 -2.50 -23.19 8.18
CA GLU A 237 -3.64 -23.96 8.67
C GLU A 237 -4.54 -23.12 9.60
N LEU A 238 -5.80 -23.55 9.77
CA LEU A 238 -6.74 -22.88 10.65
C LEU A 238 -6.29 -22.94 12.12
N CYS A 239 -5.84 -21.81 12.64
CA CYS A 239 -5.34 -21.65 14.00
C CYS A 239 -6.47 -21.42 15.00
N LYS A 240 -6.57 -22.29 16.02
CA LYS A 240 -7.63 -22.28 17.06
C LYS A 240 -7.15 -21.73 18.41
N ILE A 241 -6.18 -20.82 18.39
CA ILE A 241 -5.75 -20.14 19.62
C ILE A 241 -6.89 -19.28 20.18
N PRO A 242 -6.99 -19.14 21.52
CA PRO A 242 -8.00 -18.28 22.13
C PRO A 242 -7.75 -16.81 21.79
N ILE A 243 -8.77 -15.96 21.99
CA ILE A 243 -8.72 -14.50 21.73
C ILE A 243 -7.49 -13.84 22.36
N ASP A 244 -7.15 -14.20 23.59
CA ASP A 244 -6.00 -13.63 24.30
C ASP A 244 -4.64 -14.01 23.72
N GLY A 245 -4.59 -15.08 22.92
CA GLY A 245 -3.41 -15.53 22.19
C GLY A 245 -3.26 -14.93 20.78
N LEU A 246 -4.27 -14.22 20.27
CA LEU A 246 -4.20 -13.58 18.96
C LEU A 246 -3.19 -12.41 18.96
N PRO A 247 -2.50 -12.15 17.83
CA PRO A 247 -1.76 -10.91 17.64
C PRO A 247 -2.67 -9.70 17.92
N SER A 248 -2.14 -8.68 18.61
CA SER A 248 -2.92 -7.49 19.02
C SER A 248 -3.58 -6.79 17.84
N ILE A 249 -2.96 -6.79 16.65
CA ILE A 249 -3.56 -6.25 15.41
C ILE A 249 -4.92 -6.91 15.12
N TYR A 250 -5.06 -8.23 15.29
CA TYR A 250 -6.35 -8.91 15.12
C TYR A 250 -7.22 -8.76 16.36
N ARG A 251 -6.67 -9.02 17.55
CA ARG A 251 -7.41 -9.04 18.83
C ARG A 251 -8.12 -7.72 19.11
N LEU A 252 -7.42 -6.61 18.94
CA LEU A 252 -7.93 -5.27 19.24
C LEU A 252 -8.89 -4.75 18.16
N LEU A 253 -8.90 -5.38 16.97
CA LEU A 253 -9.84 -5.06 15.90
C LEU A 253 -11.22 -5.71 16.12
N LEU A 254 -11.29 -6.85 16.84
CA LEU A 254 -12.54 -7.60 17.06
C LEU A 254 -13.74 -6.74 17.51
N PRO A 255 -13.61 -5.77 18.43
CA PRO A 255 -14.73 -4.90 18.84
C PRO A 255 -15.34 -4.08 17.69
N PHE A 256 -14.59 -3.84 16.62
CA PHE A 256 -15.00 -2.99 15.49
C PHE A 256 -15.66 -3.77 14.34
N TYR A 257 -15.83 -5.09 14.43
CA TYR A 257 -16.44 -5.90 13.35
C TYR A 257 -17.89 -5.52 13.07
N GLY A 258 -18.62 -5.05 14.08
CA GLY A 258 -19.94 -4.45 13.90
C GLY A 258 -19.88 -3.23 12.96
N LYS A 259 -18.85 -2.38 13.12
CA LYS A 259 -18.62 -1.24 12.23
C LYS A 259 -18.23 -1.69 10.84
N ILE A 260 -17.29 -2.63 10.68
CA ILE A 260 -16.95 -3.19 9.36
C ILE A 260 -18.22 -3.66 8.61
N SER A 261 -19.12 -4.36 9.32
CA SER A 261 -20.41 -4.77 8.78
C SER A 261 -21.30 -3.59 8.39
N GLU A 262 -21.39 -2.53 9.19
CA GLU A 262 -22.14 -1.30 8.86
C GLU A 262 -21.62 -0.63 7.58
N TRP A 263 -20.30 -0.53 7.44
CA TRP A 263 -19.62 0.10 6.31
C TRP A 263 -19.91 -0.57 4.96
N LEU A 264 -20.05 -1.90 4.93
CA LEU A 264 -20.46 -2.65 3.74
C LEU A 264 -21.91 -2.33 3.31
N THR A 265 -22.75 -1.86 4.23
CA THR A 265 -24.18 -1.59 4.00
C THR A 265 -24.54 -0.12 3.87
N LEU A 266 -23.57 0.81 3.96
CA LEU A 266 -23.86 2.24 3.88
C LEU A 266 -24.67 2.54 2.61
N PRO A 267 -25.89 3.11 2.77
CA PRO A 267 -26.79 3.34 1.66
C PRO A 267 -26.13 4.25 0.64
N GLN A 268 -26.37 3.95 -0.64
CA GLN A 268 -26.04 4.84 -1.74
C GLN A 268 -26.87 6.11 -1.55
N THR A 269 -26.36 7.06 -0.77
CA THR A 269 -26.91 8.42 -0.76
C THR A 269 -26.89 8.90 -2.21
N THR A 270 -27.96 9.57 -2.61
CA THR A 270 -28.35 9.93 -3.99
C THR A 270 -27.38 10.85 -4.74
N GLU A 271 -26.13 10.96 -4.31
CA GLU A 271 -25.04 11.60 -5.03
C GLU A 271 -23.94 10.58 -5.34
N PRO A 272 -23.59 10.38 -6.63
CA PRO A 272 -22.52 9.50 -7.04
C PRO A 272 -21.18 10.20 -6.81
N THR A 273 -20.70 10.24 -5.57
CA THR A 273 -19.35 10.71 -5.29
C THR A 273 -18.39 9.52 -5.17
N VAL A 274 -17.28 9.63 -5.90
CA VAL A 274 -16.09 8.73 -5.93
C VAL A 274 -15.69 8.17 -4.55
N VAL A 275 -15.96 8.93 -3.48
CA VAL A 275 -15.71 8.60 -2.07
C VAL A 275 -16.40 7.30 -1.61
N LEU A 276 -17.64 7.02 -2.05
CA LEU A 276 -18.38 5.81 -1.66
C LEU A 276 -17.84 4.54 -2.31
N GLY A 277 -17.25 4.67 -3.51
CA GLY A 277 -16.57 3.57 -4.20
C GLY A 277 -15.30 3.17 -3.46
N ASN A 278 -14.47 4.15 -3.08
CA ASN A 278 -13.22 3.91 -2.37
C ASN A 278 -13.48 3.25 -1.00
N ALA A 279 -14.44 3.77 -0.21
CA ALA A 279 -14.83 3.18 1.07
C ALA A 279 -15.17 1.69 0.97
N ARG A 280 -15.96 1.31 -0.04
CA ARG A 280 -16.33 -0.10 -0.28
C ARG A 280 -15.14 -0.94 -0.74
N ILE A 281 -14.29 -0.42 -1.63
CA ILE A 281 -13.06 -1.09 -2.06
C ILE A 281 -12.18 -1.40 -0.84
N GLN A 282 -11.89 -0.39 -0.02
CA GLN A 282 -11.04 -0.55 1.16
C GLN A 282 -11.67 -1.49 2.20
N THR A 283 -12.99 -1.43 2.39
CA THR A 283 -13.67 -2.34 3.33
C THR A 283 -13.65 -3.79 2.83
N VAL A 284 -13.85 -4.03 1.52
CA VAL A 284 -13.76 -5.39 0.97
C VAL A 284 -12.32 -5.91 0.99
N TYR A 285 -11.33 -5.05 0.73
CA TYR A 285 -9.92 -5.39 0.90
C TYR A 285 -9.58 -5.75 2.36
N LEU A 286 -10.09 -4.99 3.33
CA LEU A 286 -9.99 -5.32 4.75
C LEU A 286 -10.55 -6.72 5.04
N VAL A 287 -11.74 -7.05 4.51
CA VAL A 287 -12.34 -8.38 4.67
C VAL A 287 -11.47 -9.47 4.04
N LEU A 288 -10.90 -9.23 2.87
CA LEU A 288 -9.96 -10.15 2.25
C LEU A 288 -8.75 -10.43 3.17
N SER A 289 -8.13 -9.39 3.74
CA SER A 289 -7.02 -9.55 4.70
C SER A 289 -7.44 -10.33 5.96
N LEU A 290 -8.68 -10.19 6.41
CA LEU A 290 -9.20 -10.97 7.54
C LEU A 290 -9.42 -12.45 7.19
N VAL A 291 -9.92 -12.75 6.00
CA VAL A 291 -10.13 -14.12 5.51
C VAL A 291 -8.79 -14.86 5.32
N VAL A 292 -7.75 -14.16 4.85
CA VAL A 292 -6.40 -14.73 4.67
C VAL A 292 -5.71 -15.05 6.01
N SER A 293 -6.16 -14.48 7.13
CA SER A 293 -5.48 -14.61 8.44
C SER A 293 -5.45 -16.04 9.01
N ASN A 294 -6.42 -16.88 8.65
CA ASN A 294 -6.56 -18.25 9.16
C ASN A 294 -6.66 -18.39 10.70
N TYR A 295 -7.17 -17.37 11.41
CA TYR A 295 -7.52 -17.50 12.82
C TYR A 295 -9.01 -17.80 13.02
N TYR A 296 -9.32 -18.83 13.80
CA TYR A 296 -10.70 -19.24 14.08
C TYR A 296 -11.53 -18.12 14.70
N GLU A 297 -10.98 -17.39 15.67
CA GLU A 297 -11.67 -16.28 16.34
C GLU A 297 -12.00 -15.11 15.39
N VAL A 298 -11.12 -14.86 14.41
CA VAL A 298 -11.38 -13.89 13.33
C VAL A 298 -12.55 -14.38 12.48
N PHE A 299 -12.55 -15.66 12.08
CA PHE A 299 -13.63 -16.26 11.29
C PHE A 299 -14.97 -16.28 12.04
N ALA A 300 -14.95 -16.65 13.32
CA ALA A 300 -16.12 -16.61 14.19
C ALA A 300 -16.72 -15.20 14.27
N SER A 301 -15.87 -14.17 14.33
CA SER A 301 -16.31 -12.77 14.33
C SER A 301 -16.89 -12.33 12.97
N ILE A 302 -16.30 -12.76 11.85
CA ILE A 302 -16.86 -12.54 10.49
C ILE A 302 -18.29 -13.09 10.41
N ILE A 303 -18.49 -14.33 10.88
CA ILE A 303 -19.79 -15.02 10.87
C ILE A 303 -20.78 -14.31 11.79
N LYS A 304 -20.40 -14.07 13.04
CA LYS A 304 -21.24 -13.40 14.05
C LYS A 304 -21.81 -12.06 13.55
N HIS A 305 -21.00 -11.28 12.83
CA HIS A 305 -21.37 -9.97 12.31
C HIS A 305 -21.92 -9.99 10.87
N LYS A 306 -22.13 -11.19 10.30
CA LYS A 306 -22.66 -11.42 8.94
C LYS A 306 -21.90 -10.66 7.85
N ILE A 307 -20.59 -10.48 8.05
CA ILE A 307 -19.74 -9.70 7.15
C ILE A 307 -19.69 -10.37 5.78
N LEU A 308 -19.51 -11.71 5.75
CA LEU A 308 -19.41 -12.47 4.51
C LEU A 308 -20.68 -12.35 3.66
N ARG A 309 -21.86 -12.50 4.26
CA ARG A 309 -23.16 -12.34 3.56
C ARG A 309 -23.26 -10.98 2.88
N LYS A 310 -22.88 -9.90 3.58
CA LYS A 310 -22.91 -8.53 3.02
C LYS A 310 -21.94 -8.34 1.86
N VAL A 311 -20.74 -8.93 1.93
CA VAL A 311 -19.78 -8.92 0.83
C VAL A 311 -20.36 -9.61 -0.41
N PHE A 312 -20.97 -10.78 -0.24
CA PHE A 312 -21.61 -11.49 -1.36
C PHE A 312 -22.88 -10.78 -1.86
N ASP A 313 -23.66 -10.13 -1.00
CA ASP A 313 -24.79 -9.30 -1.44
C ASP A 313 -24.33 -8.18 -2.38
N ILE A 314 -23.16 -7.57 -2.14
CA ILE A 314 -22.57 -6.58 -3.05
C ILE A 314 -22.20 -7.21 -4.39
N PHE A 315 -21.61 -8.40 -4.38
CA PHE A 315 -21.27 -9.12 -5.60
C PHE A 315 -22.51 -9.41 -6.45
N PHE A 316 -23.56 -9.97 -5.82
CA PHE A 316 -24.82 -10.37 -6.45
C PHE A 316 -25.77 -9.21 -6.79
N ASP A 317 -25.53 -7.98 -6.30
CA ASP A 317 -26.31 -6.81 -6.71
C ASP A 317 -26.06 -6.48 -8.18
N LYS A 318 -27.07 -6.72 -9.02
CA LYS A 318 -27.06 -6.46 -10.46
C LYS A 318 -26.84 -4.98 -10.82
N ARG A 319 -27.03 -4.06 -9.88
CA ARG A 319 -26.81 -2.61 -10.05
C ARG A 319 -25.41 -2.16 -9.67
N HIS A 320 -24.63 -3.02 -9.01
CA HIS A 320 -23.26 -2.71 -8.66
C HIS A 320 -22.37 -2.80 -9.91
N ASN A 321 -21.50 -1.81 -10.13
CA ASN A 321 -20.69 -1.71 -11.36
C ASN A 321 -19.18 -1.60 -11.06
N CYS A 322 -18.74 -1.88 -9.83
CA CYS A 322 -17.31 -1.82 -9.50
C CYS A 322 -16.67 -3.20 -9.70
N THR A 323 -16.02 -3.39 -10.84
CA THR A 323 -15.32 -4.63 -11.19
C THR A 323 -14.23 -4.98 -10.17
N ILE A 324 -13.52 -3.98 -9.64
CA ILE A 324 -12.45 -4.19 -8.63
C ILE A 324 -13.03 -4.85 -7.38
N VAL A 325 -14.14 -4.32 -6.85
CA VAL A 325 -14.82 -4.91 -5.69
C VAL A 325 -15.25 -6.34 -6.00
N ARG A 326 -15.88 -6.58 -7.16
CA ARG A 326 -16.33 -7.92 -7.52
C ARG A 326 -15.19 -8.93 -7.67
N GLN A 327 -14.04 -8.50 -8.20
CA GLN A 327 -12.84 -9.34 -8.27
C GLN A 327 -12.36 -9.72 -6.87
N MET A 328 -12.28 -8.76 -5.93
CA MET A 328 -11.92 -9.04 -4.55
C MET A 328 -12.90 -10.02 -3.87
N VAL A 329 -14.21 -9.93 -4.18
CA VAL A 329 -15.19 -10.91 -3.67
C VAL A 329 -14.95 -12.30 -4.25
N VAL A 330 -14.59 -12.41 -5.52
CA VAL A 330 -14.19 -13.69 -6.13
C VAL A 330 -12.96 -14.25 -5.41
N ASP A 331 -11.96 -13.44 -5.15
CA ASP A 331 -10.73 -13.87 -4.45
C ASP A 331 -11.05 -14.37 -3.04
N ILE A 332 -11.92 -13.66 -2.29
CA ILE A 332 -12.44 -14.09 -0.99
C ILE A 332 -13.12 -15.46 -1.11
N ALA A 333 -14.00 -15.64 -2.11
CA ALA A 333 -14.73 -16.89 -2.32
C ALA A 333 -13.78 -18.05 -2.59
N ILE A 334 -12.81 -17.86 -3.48
CA ILE A 334 -11.84 -18.88 -3.86
C ILE A 334 -10.97 -19.28 -2.66
N ILE A 335 -10.48 -18.31 -1.88
CA ILE A 335 -9.68 -18.59 -0.68
C ILE A 335 -10.48 -19.43 0.33
N ILE A 336 -11.75 -19.07 0.58
CA ILE A 336 -12.62 -19.83 1.48
C ILE A 336 -12.85 -21.26 0.97
N LEU A 337 -13.05 -21.44 -0.33
CA LEU A 337 -13.28 -22.74 -0.95
C LEU A 337 -12.03 -23.62 -1.00
N GLN A 338 -10.84 -23.02 -1.06
CA GLN A 338 -9.57 -23.75 -0.98
C GLN A 338 -9.28 -24.24 0.45
N GLN A 339 -9.78 -23.54 1.47
CA GLN A 339 -9.65 -23.92 2.88
C GLN A 339 -10.68 -24.99 3.26
N GLN A 340 -10.41 -26.23 2.86
CA GLN A 340 -11.26 -27.38 3.19
C GLN A 340 -11.51 -27.45 4.70
N SER A 341 -12.78 -27.52 5.12
CA SER A 341 -13.25 -27.53 6.52
C SER A 341 -13.22 -26.20 7.30
N SER A 342 -13.17 -25.04 6.64
CA SER A 342 -13.27 -23.76 7.34
C SER A 342 -14.73 -23.43 7.76
N PRO A 343 -14.96 -22.80 8.93
CA PRO A 343 -16.29 -22.29 9.32
C PRO A 343 -16.88 -21.28 8.33
N LEU A 344 -16.03 -20.54 7.60
CA LEU A 344 -16.48 -19.58 6.59
C LEU A 344 -17.09 -20.29 5.37
N ARG A 345 -16.60 -21.48 5.03
CA ARG A 345 -17.16 -22.30 3.95
C ARG A 345 -18.57 -22.76 4.28
N ASN A 346 -18.82 -23.20 5.52
CA ASN A 346 -20.16 -23.57 5.97
C ASN A 346 -21.12 -22.37 5.90
N GLU A 347 -20.68 -21.21 6.37
CA GLU A 347 -21.47 -19.96 6.27
C GLU A 347 -21.77 -19.57 4.81
N LEU A 348 -20.85 -19.84 3.88
CA LEU A 348 -21.07 -19.62 2.44
C LEU A 348 -22.19 -20.51 1.87
N PHE A 349 -22.20 -21.79 2.24
CA PHE A 349 -23.27 -22.71 1.85
C PHE A 349 -24.60 -22.38 2.52
N GLU A 350 -24.60 -22.06 3.81
CA GLU A 350 -25.80 -21.61 4.52
C GLU A 350 -26.39 -20.30 3.96
N TYR A 351 -25.55 -19.46 3.35
CA TYR A 351 -25.98 -18.26 2.63
C TYR A 351 -26.69 -18.57 1.28
N GLY A 352 -26.61 -19.81 0.78
CA GLY A 352 -27.21 -20.21 -0.49
C GLY A 352 -26.39 -19.79 -1.70
N ILE A 353 -25.06 -19.88 -1.61
CA ILE A 353 -24.16 -19.45 -2.71
C ILE A 353 -24.44 -20.18 -4.03
N LEU A 354 -24.78 -21.47 -3.96
CA LEU A 354 -25.02 -22.33 -5.13
C LEU A 354 -26.21 -21.82 -5.96
N GLU A 355 -27.36 -21.64 -5.32
CA GLU A 355 -28.58 -21.10 -5.93
C GLU A 355 -28.34 -19.70 -6.53
N LYS A 356 -27.65 -18.81 -5.79
CA LYS A 356 -27.35 -17.45 -6.26
C LYS A 356 -26.44 -17.44 -7.50
N CYS A 357 -25.46 -18.35 -7.56
CA CYS A 357 -24.60 -18.49 -8.74
C CYS A 357 -25.39 -18.93 -9.98
N ILE A 358 -26.34 -19.87 -9.81
CA ILE A 358 -27.25 -20.29 -10.89
C ILE A 358 -28.14 -19.12 -11.34
N ASP A 359 -28.69 -18.36 -10.40
CA ASP A 359 -29.58 -17.23 -10.71
C ASP A 359 -28.87 -16.10 -11.48
N ILE A 360 -27.62 -15.80 -11.14
CA ILE A 360 -26.81 -14.84 -11.90
C ILE A 360 -26.48 -15.38 -13.30
N ASP A 361 -26.17 -16.66 -13.42
CA ASP A 361 -25.91 -17.28 -14.73
C ASP A 361 -27.14 -17.18 -15.64
N LYS A 362 -28.31 -17.57 -15.14
CA LYS A 362 -29.61 -17.42 -15.84
C LYS A 362 -29.87 -15.97 -16.24
N TYR A 363 -29.64 -15.02 -15.33
CA TYR A 363 -29.77 -13.59 -15.61
C TYR A 363 -28.80 -13.13 -16.71
N ALA A 364 -27.54 -13.55 -16.67
CA ALA A 364 -26.54 -13.16 -17.65
C ALA A 364 -26.86 -13.67 -19.06
N VAL A 365 -27.45 -14.87 -19.17
CA VAL A 365 -27.95 -15.42 -20.45
C VAL A 365 -29.10 -14.56 -20.99
N GLN A 366 -30.08 -14.20 -20.15
CA GLN A 366 -31.19 -13.32 -20.55
C GLN A 366 -30.69 -11.93 -20.95
N TYR A 367 -29.73 -11.38 -20.20
CA TYR A 367 -29.10 -10.09 -20.50
C TYR A 367 -28.38 -10.13 -21.85
N ARG A 368 -27.60 -11.18 -22.13
CA ARG A 368 -26.95 -11.38 -23.43
C ARG A 368 -27.96 -11.47 -24.58
N ALA A 369 -29.05 -12.21 -24.41
CA ALA A 369 -30.09 -12.31 -25.44
C ALA A 369 -30.71 -10.94 -25.79
N LYS A 370 -30.79 -10.03 -24.82
CA LYS A 370 -31.36 -8.69 -24.99
C LYS A 370 -30.34 -7.63 -25.46
N HIS A 371 -29.09 -7.71 -24.99
CA HIS A 371 -28.08 -6.67 -25.15
C HIS A 371 -26.89 -7.07 -26.04
N ASN A 372 -26.88 -8.32 -26.54
CA ASN A 372 -25.80 -8.92 -27.33
C ASN A 372 -24.40 -8.88 -26.66
N MET A 373 -24.36 -8.74 -25.34
CA MET A 373 -23.15 -8.78 -24.52
C MET A 373 -23.48 -9.38 -23.16
N TYR A 374 -22.52 -10.03 -22.52
CA TYR A 374 -22.68 -10.47 -21.13
C TYR A 374 -22.52 -9.29 -20.17
N PRO A 375 -23.19 -9.31 -19.00
CA PRO A 375 -22.87 -8.38 -17.93
C PRO A 375 -21.47 -8.68 -17.38
N ASP A 376 -20.80 -7.68 -16.82
CA ASP A 376 -19.47 -7.76 -16.22
C ASP A 376 -19.34 -8.84 -15.13
N ILE A 377 -20.40 -9.05 -14.34
CA ILE A 377 -20.48 -10.09 -13.31
C ILE A 377 -20.39 -11.52 -13.88
N PHE A 378 -20.70 -11.75 -15.16
CA PHE A 378 -20.84 -13.09 -15.72
C PHE A 378 -19.54 -13.90 -15.60
N GLY A 379 -18.42 -13.36 -16.10
CA GLY A 379 -17.13 -14.06 -16.07
C GLY A 379 -16.65 -14.33 -14.65
N LEU A 380 -16.86 -13.38 -13.75
CA LEU A 380 -16.52 -13.49 -12.34
C LEU A 380 -17.36 -14.58 -11.64
N ASN A 381 -18.66 -14.66 -11.95
CA ASN A 381 -19.53 -15.71 -11.44
C ASN A 381 -19.13 -17.10 -11.97
N GLN A 382 -18.67 -17.21 -13.23
CA GLN A 382 -18.15 -18.47 -13.76
C GLN A 382 -16.93 -18.97 -12.97
N ASN A 383 -16.06 -18.07 -12.49
CA ASN A 383 -14.90 -18.45 -11.69
C ASN A 383 -15.32 -19.04 -10.33
N ILE A 384 -16.34 -18.47 -9.69
CA ILE A 384 -16.91 -19.01 -8.45
C ILE A 384 -17.57 -20.36 -8.70
N ILE A 385 -18.40 -20.49 -9.76
CA ILE A 385 -19.05 -21.76 -10.13
C ILE A 385 -18.02 -22.87 -10.35
N LYS A 386 -16.95 -22.61 -11.11
CA LYS A 386 -15.88 -23.59 -11.35
C LYS A 386 -15.21 -24.03 -10.05
N SER A 387 -14.94 -23.09 -9.15
CA SER A 387 -14.29 -23.37 -7.86
C SER A 387 -15.19 -24.14 -6.90
N LEU A 388 -16.51 -23.91 -6.96
CA LEU A 388 -17.52 -24.69 -6.23
C LEU A 388 -17.64 -26.10 -6.80
N TYR A 389 -17.70 -26.22 -8.12
CA TYR A 389 -17.83 -27.51 -8.80
C TYR A 389 -16.59 -28.42 -8.62
N SER A 390 -15.41 -27.83 -8.40
CA SER A 390 -14.19 -28.59 -8.12
C SER A 390 -14.07 -29.05 -6.65
N GLN A 391 -15.09 -28.88 -5.82
CA GLN A 391 -15.09 -29.35 -4.43
C GLN A 391 -15.49 -30.82 -4.38
N ASP A 392 -14.60 -31.68 -3.86
CA ASP A 392 -14.80 -33.14 -3.85
C ASP A 392 -15.99 -33.60 -2.98
N ASP A 393 -16.41 -32.78 -2.01
CA ASP A 393 -17.48 -33.04 -1.04
C ASP A 393 -18.76 -32.22 -1.33
N LEU A 394 -18.93 -31.74 -2.56
CA LEU A 394 -20.17 -31.05 -2.96
C LEU A 394 -21.31 -32.06 -3.16
N GLU A 395 -22.35 -31.95 -2.34
CA GLU A 395 -23.53 -32.85 -2.36
C GLU A 395 -24.82 -32.11 -2.78
N ASP A 396 -24.76 -31.27 -3.83
CA ASP A 396 -25.92 -30.54 -4.36
C ASP A 396 -26.23 -30.97 -5.81
N ASP A 397 -27.16 -31.91 -5.95
CA ASP A 397 -27.54 -32.51 -7.24
C ASP A 397 -28.10 -31.48 -8.23
N GLU A 398 -28.81 -30.44 -7.76
CA GLU A 398 -29.37 -29.41 -8.62
C GLU A 398 -28.25 -28.58 -9.25
N PHE A 399 -27.31 -28.13 -8.42
CA PHE A 399 -26.16 -27.36 -8.88
C PHE A 399 -25.27 -28.18 -9.81
N ILE A 400 -24.92 -29.41 -9.43
CA ILE A 400 -24.09 -30.31 -10.24
C ILE A 400 -24.74 -30.53 -11.61
N ASN A 401 -26.02 -30.92 -11.63
CA ASN A 401 -26.74 -31.14 -12.88
C ASN A 401 -26.81 -29.86 -13.72
N TYR A 402 -27.02 -28.68 -13.11
CA TYR A 402 -27.01 -27.42 -13.86
C TYR A 402 -25.65 -27.13 -14.51
N VAL A 403 -24.53 -27.36 -13.81
CA VAL A 403 -23.19 -27.16 -14.36
C VAL A 403 -22.92 -28.14 -15.52
N GLU A 404 -23.19 -29.42 -15.33
CA GLU A 404 -22.93 -30.46 -16.31
C GLU A 404 -23.81 -30.36 -17.56
N THR A 405 -25.07 -29.96 -17.43
CA THR A 405 -26.02 -29.96 -18.54
C THR A 405 -26.17 -28.61 -19.22
N VAL A 406 -26.13 -27.51 -18.47
CA VAL A 406 -26.39 -26.16 -19.02
C VAL A 406 -25.07 -25.44 -19.32
N ILE A 407 -24.15 -25.43 -18.36
CA ILE A 407 -22.90 -24.65 -18.50
C ILE A 407 -21.92 -25.36 -19.44
N ALA A 408 -21.75 -26.68 -19.29
CA ALA A 408 -20.84 -27.44 -20.15
C ALA A 408 -21.29 -27.44 -21.62
N ASP A 409 -22.58 -27.64 -21.90
CA ASP A 409 -23.16 -27.57 -23.24
C ASP A 409 -22.90 -26.20 -23.90
N ARG A 410 -23.16 -25.12 -23.15
CA ARG A 410 -22.89 -23.76 -23.59
C ARG A 410 -21.40 -23.49 -23.90
N ASN A 411 -20.48 -24.08 -23.13
CA ASN A 411 -19.05 -23.94 -23.37
C ASN A 411 -18.53 -24.82 -24.51
N SER A 412 -19.24 -25.90 -24.84
CA SER A 412 -18.94 -26.81 -25.95
C SER A 412 -19.45 -26.31 -27.31
N THR A 413 -20.39 -25.36 -27.30
CA THR A 413 -20.94 -24.74 -28.51
C THR A 413 -20.01 -23.63 -29.01
N PRO A 414 -19.41 -23.72 -30.21
CA PRO A 414 -18.55 -22.67 -30.74
C PRO A 414 -19.33 -21.35 -30.86
N THR A 415 -18.83 -20.28 -30.25
CA THR A 415 -19.35 -18.94 -30.51
C THR A 415 -19.03 -18.54 -31.94
N VAL A 416 -20.03 -18.58 -32.82
CA VAL A 416 -19.98 -18.22 -34.26
C VAL A 416 -19.59 -16.74 -34.52
N TYR A 417 -19.37 -15.93 -33.48
CA TYR A 417 -19.12 -14.48 -33.60
C TYR A 417 -17.65 -14.04 -33.47
N LEU A 418 -16.69 -14.97 -33.40
CA LEU A 418 -15.25 -14.63 -33.32
C LEU A 418 -14.38 -15.29 -34.41
N SER A 419 -14.96 -16.01 -35.38
CA SER A 419 -14.16 -16.63 -36.45
C SER A 419 -13.62 -15.66 -37.49
N ASP A 420 -14.13 -14.43 -37.56
CA ASP A 420 -13.85 -13.54 -38.69
C ASP A 420 -12.97 -12.32 -38.33
N SER A 421 -12.42 -12.22 -37.11
CA SER A 421 -11.52 -11.11 -36.77
C SER A 421 -10.41 -11.36 -35.74
N VAL A 422 -10.17 -12.61 -35.31
CA VAL A 422 -8.96 -12.91 -34.53
C VAL A 422 -8.01 -13.71 -35.41
N GLN A 423 -7.05 -13.02 -36.04
CA GLN A 423 -5.79 -13.66 -36.40
C GLN A 423 -5.22 -14.22 -35.10
N THR A 424 -5.28 -15.54 -34.95
CA THR A 424 -4.54 -16.29 -33.96
C THR A 424 -3.06 -16.02 -34.19
N TYR A 425 -2.46 -15.16 -33.36
CA TYR A 425 -1.02 -15.23 -33.18
C TYR A 425 -0.75 -16.54 -32.44
N GLU A 426 -0.20 -17.51 -33.15
CA GLU A 426 0.40 -18.69 -32.56
C GLU A 426 1.48 -18.20 -31.58
N VAL A 427 1.24 -18.36 -30.28
CA VAL A 427 2.29 -18.27 -29.29
C VAL A 427 3.09 -19.56 -29.41
N THR A 428 4.12 -19.53 -30.26
CA THR A 428 5.17 -20.55 -30.25
C THR A 428 5.84 -20.51 -28.89
N SER A 429 5.84 -21.65 -28.22
CA SER A 429 6.46 -21.88 -26.93
C SER A 429 7.97 -21.69 -27.01
N ASP A 430 8.45 -20.49 -26.70
CA ASP A 430 9.80 -20.26 -26.19
C ASP A 430 9.67 -19.52 -24.86
N TRP A 431 9.50 -20.31 -23.80
CA TRP A 431 9.67 -19.87 -22.43
C TRP A 431 11.18 -19.69 -22.18
N ASN A 432 11.64 -18.45 -22.14
CA ASN A 432 12.85 -18.06 -21.43
C ASN A 432 12.66 -16.65 -20.86
N ASP A 433 12.71 -16.57 -19.53
CA ASP A 433 13.07 -15.43 -18.68
C ASP A 433 12.74 -14.01 -19.19
N GLY A 434 11.57 -13.50 -18.79
CA GLY A 434 11.24 -12.08 -18.91
C GLY A 434 9.78 -11.80 -18.56
N LEU A 435 9.53 -11.11 -17.45
CA LEU A 435 8.22 -10.58 -17.09
C LEU A 435 7.65 -9.73 -18.24
N PRO A 436 6.35 -9.82 -18.57
CA PRO A 436 5.76 -8.96 -19.58
C PRO A 436 5.74 -7.51 -19.08
N ILE A 437 6.49 -6.66 -19.77
CA ILE A 437 6.37 -5.20 -19.65
C ILE A 437 5.03 -4.82 -20.28
N ILE A 438 4.12 -4.31 -19.45
CA ILE A 438 2.92 -3.61 -19.92
C ILE A 438 3.37 -2.20 -20.28
N ASP A 439 3.45 -1.92 -21.58
CA ASP A 439 3.72 -0.59 -22.13
C ASP A 439 2.46 0.27 -22.00
N TYR A 440 2.46 1.18 -21.02
CA TYR A 440 1.47 2.24 -20.94
C TYR A 440 1.99 3.44 -21.74
N GLY A 441 1.62 3.51 -23.01
CA GLY A 441 1.83 4.71 -23.80
C GLY A 441 1.10 5.91 -23.17
N MET A 442 1.87 6.78 -22.51
CA MET A 442 1.65 8.22 -22.35
C MET A 442 2.99 8.94 -22.21
#